data_AF-A0AAU4N6D5-F1
#
_entry.id   AF-A0AAU4N6D5-F1
#
_cell.length_a   1.000
_cell.length_b   1.000
_cell.length_c   1.000
_cell.angle_alpha   90.00
_cell.angle_beta   90.00
_cell.angle_gamma   90.00
#
_symmetry.space_group_name_H-M   'P 1'
#
loop_
_entity.id
_entity.type
_entity.pdbx_description
1 polymer ?
#
loop_
_entity_poly.entity_id
_entity_poly.type
_entity_poly.pdbx_seq_one_letter_code
_entity_poly.pdbx_strand_id
1 'polypeptide(L)'
;MNGQDPRRAAIDRIMDPLKTNMAEAGDYSFEAIRQLGNPVPMLVQNDGKEQLQLWLEPWGQDYWLKPGEAVYVTSYGTWNDHPLETIHETDCLTVWATSCFATVSDRDGKEFPPGRRTT
;
A
#
# COMPACT_ATOMS: atom_id res chain seq x y z
N MET A 1 17.43 22.57 -26.54
CA MET A 1 17.40 21.24 -25.92
C MET A 1 16.42 21.29 -24.76
N ASN A 2 15.20 20.77 -24.94
CA ASN A 2 14.22 20.67 -23.86
C ASN A 2 14.60 19.50 -22.96
N GLY A 3 15.40 19.77 -21.92
CA GLY A 3 15.58 18.81 -20.83
C GLY A 3 14.29 18.76 -20.02
N GLN A 4 13.59 17.64 -20.04
CA GLN A 4 12.48 17.40 -19.11
C GLN A 4 13.00 17.58 -17.68
N ASP A 5 12.37 18.47 -16.90
CA ASP A 5 12.69 18.65 -15.49
C ASP A 5 12.56 17.29 -14.79
N PRO A 6 13.64 16.74 -14.20
CA PRO A 6 13.61 15.42 -13.56
C PRO A 6 12.56 15.33 -12.45
N ARG A 7 12.20 16.47 -11.83
CA ARG A 7 11.11 16.51 -10.83
C ARG A 7 9.75 16.29 -11.47
N ARG A 8 9.53 16.77 -12.70
CA ARG A 8 8.27 16.57 -13.42
C ARG A 8 8.10 15.12 -13.83
N ALA A 9 9.17 14.47 -14.29
CA ALA A 9 9.16 13.04 -14.58
C ALA A 9 8.87 12.18 -13.33
N ALA A 10 9.41 12.56 -12.17
CA ALA A 10 9.12 11.88 -10.91
C ALA A 10 7.64 12.04 -10.48
N ILE A 11 7.09 13.26 -10.60
CA ILE A 11 5.67 13.51 -10.33
C ILE A 11 4.78 12.71 -11.28
N ASP A 12 5.08 12.72 -12.58
CA ASP A 12 4.28 11.99 -13.57
C ASP A 12 4.32 10.48 -13.29
N ARG A 13 5.49 9.90 -12.97
CA ARG A 13 5.61 8.48 -12.58
C ARG A 13 4.71 8.13 -11.39
N ILE A 14 4.58 9.01 -10.39
CA ILE A 14 3.73 8.78 -9.22
C ILE A 14 2.24 8.93 -9.59
N MET A 15 1.90 9.89 -10.44
CA MET A 15 0.52 10.24 -10.75
C MET A 15 -0.12 9.38 -11.85
N ASP A 16 0.66 8.74 -12.72
CA ASP A 16 0.13 7.98 -13.86
C ASP A 16 -0.76 6.79 -13.45
N PRO A 17 -0.39 5.99 -12.45
CA PRO A 17 -1.27 4.96 -11.89
C PRO A 17 -2.57 5.54 -11.33
N LEU A 18 -2.49 6.68 -10.64
CA LEU A 18 -3.67 7.39 -10.11
C LEU A 18 -4.64 7.79 -11.24
N LYS A 19 -4.13 8.43 -12.30
CA LYS A 19 -4.94 8.85 -13.47
C LYS A 19 -5.60 7.66 -14.16
N THR A 20 -4.91 6.53 -14.23
CA THR A 20 -5.38 5.32 -14.93
C THR A 20 -6.48 4.63 -14.14
N ASN A 21 -6.28 4.49 -12.83
CA ASN A 21 -7.19 3.72 -11.98
C ASN A 21 -8.42 4.54 -11.54
N MET A 22 -8.37 5.87 -11.60
CA MET A 22 -9.47 6.74 -11.17
C MET A 22 -9.81 7.82 -12.22
N ALA A 23 -10.41 7.38 -13.32
CA ALA A 23 -10.96 8.30 -14.32
C ALA A 23 -12.10 9.17 -13.75
N GLU A 24 -12.83 8.68 -12.74
CA GLU A 24 -13.83 9.44 -11.97
C GLU A 24 -13.54 9.29 -10.47
N ALA A 25 -13.07 10.35 -9.82
CA ALA A 25 -12.64 10.31 -8.43
C ALA A 25 -13.82 10.34 -7.45
N GLY A 26 -13.86 9.46 -6.44
CA GLY A 26 -14.87 9.59 -5.38
C GLY A 26 -14.82 8.56 -4.26
N ASP A 27 -14.57 7.28 -4.55
CA ASP A 27 -14.63 6.20 -3.56
C ASP A 27 -13.26 5.53 -3.39
N TYR A 28 -12.71 5.66 -2.18
CA TYR A 28 -11.43 5.07 -1.77
C TYR A 28 -11.63 4.04 -0.65
N SER A 29 -12.85 3.50 -0.52
CA SER A 29 -13.14 2.44 0.44
C SER A 29 -12.40 1.15 0.09
N PHE A 30 -12.19 0.30 1.09
CA PHE A 30 -11.61 -1.03 0.92
C PHE A 30 -12.27 -1.81 -0.22
N GLU A 31 -13.60 -1.82 -0.31
CA GLU A 31 -14.33 -2.53 -1.37
C GLU A 31 -14.20 -1.87 -2.74
N ALA A 32 -14.21 -0.53 -2.82
CA ALA A 32 -14.01 0.16 -4.08
C ALA A 32 -12.61 -0.08 -4.67
N ILE A 33 -11.57 -0.07 -3.82
CA ILE A 33 -10.20 -0.35 -4.24
C ILE A 33 -10.08 -1.77 -4.83
N ARG A 34 -10.73 -2.76 -4.22
CA ARG A 34 -10.71 -4.15 -4.70
C ARG A 34 -11.30 -4.31 -6.10
N GLN A 35 -12.25 -3.46 -6.46
CA GLN A 35 -12.91 -3.48 -7.78
C GLN A 35 -12.01 -2.99 -8.92
N LEU A 36 -10.87 -2.36 -8.62
CA LEU A 36 -9.88 -1.95 -9.63
C LEU A 36 -9.23 -3.15 -10.35
N GLY A 37 -9.34 -4.37 -9.79
CA GLY A 37 -8.81 -5.59 -10.39
C GLY A 37 -7.29 -5.74 -10.27
N ASN A 38 -6.73 -6.74 -10.95
CA ASN A 38 -5.29 -7.08 -10.95
C ASN A 38 -4.66 -7.20 -9.54
N PRO A 39 -5.23 -7.98 -8.60
CA PRO A 39 -4.71 -8.04 -7.24
C PRO A 39 -3.32 -8.69 -7.18
N VAL A 40 -2.37 -8.02 -6.52
CA VAL A 40 -1.06 -8.60 -6.18
C VAL A 40 -0.87 -8.57 -4.67
N PRO A 41 -1.08 -9.71 -3.98
CA PRO A 41 -0.95 -9.79 -2.53
C PRO A 41 0.50 -10.00 -2.09
N MET A 42 0.87 -9.37 -0.99
CA MET A 42 2.09 -9.59 -0.23
C MET A 42 1.74 -9.91 1.22
N LEU A 43 2.19 -11.05 1.71
CA LEU A 43 2.05 -11.43 3.12
C LEU A 43 3.06 -10.64 3.96
N VAL A 44 2.57 -9.95 4.98
CA VAL A 44 3.37 -9.35 6.05
C VAL A 44 3.06 -10.11 7.33
N GLN A 45 4.08 -10.71 7.94
CA GLN A 45 3.94 -11.49 9.17
C GLN A 45 4.92 -10.98 10.22
N ASN A 46 4.42 -10.73 11.43
CA ASN A 46 5.24 -10.33 12.56
C ASN A 46 5.60 -11.56 13.42
N ASP A 47 6.70 -12.23 13.09
CA ASP A 47 7.27 -13.29 13.92
C ASP A 47 8.22 -12.75 15.01
N GLY A 48 8.31 -11.42 15.14
CA GLY A 48 9.08 -10.74 16.16
C GLY A 48 8.48 -10.86 17.56
N LYS A 49 9.21 -10.34 18.55
CA LYS A 49 8.75 -10.29 19.95
C LYS A 49 8.01 -9.00 20.30
N GLU A 50 8.17 -7.98 19.47
CA GLU A 50 7.59 -6.64 19.66
C GLU A 50 6.50 -6.36 18.62
N GLN A 51 5.73 -5.29 18.81
CA GLN A 51 4.81 -4.82 17.78
C GLN A 51 5.59 -4.36 16.53
N LEU A 52 5.08 -4.71 15.36
CA LEU A 52 5.57 -4.22 14.08
C LEU A 52 4.63 -3.14 13.55
N GLN A 53 5.17 -1.95 13.28
CA GLN A 53 4.47 -0.95 12.49
C GLN A 53 4.54 -1.33 11.00
N LEU A 54 3.40 -1.30 10.32
CA LEU A 54 3.29 -1.40 8.88
C LEU A 54 2.82 -0.03 8.37
N TRP A 55 3.66 0.67 7.62
CA TRP A 55 3.36 1.98 7.06
C TRP A 55 3.03 1.86 5.56
N LEU A 56 1.79 2.16 5.17
CA LEU A 56 1.31 2.03 3.80
C LEU A 56 1.35 3.37 3.06
N GLU A 57 2.17 3.42 2.01
CA GLU A 57 2.35 4.56 1.13
C GLU A 57 1.65 4.34 -0.22
N PRO A 58 1.23 5.41 -0.94
CA PRO A 58 1.62 6.82 -0.76
C PRO A 58 0.71 7.66 0.16
N TRP A 59 -0.29 7.03 0.80
CA TRP A 59 -1.30 7.77 1.58
C TRP A 59 -0.94 7.94 3.07
N GLY A 60 0.18 7.37 3.52
CA GLY A 60 0.65 7.47 4.89
C GLY A 60 -0.30 6.85 5.92
N GLN A 61 -0.84 5.65 5.64
CA GLN A 61 -1.72 4.95 6.56
C GLN A 61 -0.95 3.90 7.38
N ASP A 62 -1.04 3.95 8.70
CA ASP A 62 -0.35 3.02 9.59
C ASP A 62 -1.23 1.86 10.03
N TYR A 63 -0.60 0.71 10.23
CA TYR A 63 -1.17 -0.51 10.76
C TYR A 63 -0.20 -1.10 11.78
N TRP A 64 -0.71 -1.84 12.76
CA TRP A 64 0.11 -2.38 13.85
C TRP A 64 -0.19 -3.84 14.04
N LEU A 65 0.84 -4.67 13.85
CA LEU A 65 0.78 -6.13 14.00
C LEU A 65 1.40 -6.51 15.34
N LYS A 66 0.64 -7.23 16.16
CA LYS A 66 1.17 -7.89 17.37
C LYS A 66 2.06 -9.08 16.98
N PRO A 67 2.95 -9.54 17.89
CA PRO A 67 3.65 -10.81 17.72
C PRO A 67 2.70 -11.95 17.32
N GLY A 68 3.03 -12.64 16.24
CA GLY A 68 2.26 -13.73 15.64
C GLY A 68 1.13 -13.31 14.70
N GLU A 69 0.81 -12.02 14.57
CA GLU A 69 -0.19 -11.54 13.61
C GLU A 69 0.40 -11.47 12.19
N ALA A 70 -0.47 -11.62 11.19
CA ALA A 70 -0.13 -11.48 9.80
C ALA A 70 -1.29 -10.86 9.01
N VAL A 71 -0.93 -10.08 7.98
CA VAL A 71 -1.86 -9.41 7.08
C VAL A 71 -1.41 -9.58 5.63
N TYR A 72 -2.34 -9.43 4.70
CA TYR A 72 -2.04 -9.23 3.29
C TYR A 72 -2.14 -7.75 2.93
N VAL A 73 -1.03 -7.18 2.45
CA VAL A 73 -1.05 -5.92 1.70
C VAL A 73 -1.25 -6.28 0.23
N THR A 74 -2.36 -5.86 -0.36
CA THR A 74 -2.68 -6.18 -1.76
C THR A 74 -2.72 -4.91 -2.58
N SER A 75 -1.88 -4.83 -3.61
CA SER A 75 -1.92 -3.77 -4.62
C SER A 75 -2.97 -4.09 -5.68
N TYR A 76 -3.72 -3.09 -6.13
CA TYR A 76 -4.76 -3.22 -7.15
C TYR A 76 -4.57 -2.22 -8.29
N GLY A 77 -5.22 -2.49 -9.42
CA GLY A 77 -5.26 -1.62 -10.59
C GLY A 77 -4.03 -1.76 -11.49
N THR A 78 -3.60 -0.65 -12.06
CA THR A 78 -2.41 -0.56 -12.92
C THR A 78 -1.25 0.02 -12.13
N TRP A 79 -0.04 -0.50 -12.35
CA TRP A 79 1.23 0.01 -11.84
C TRP A 79 2.24 0.08 -12.99
N ASN A 80 3.32 0.85 -12.80
CA ASN A 80 4.31 1.08 -13.85
C ASN A 80 5.30 -0.09 -13.99
N ASP A 81 6.15 -0.33 -12.98
CA ASP A 81 7.21 -1.36 -13.01
C ASP A 81 6.85 -2.58 -12.16
N HIS A 82 6.84 -2.39 -10.85
CA HIS A 82 6.54 -3.41 -9.85
C HIS A 82 5.38 -2.92 -8.99
N PRO A 83 4.52 -3.80 -8.46
CA PRO A 83 3.28 -3.41 -7.77
C PRO A 83 3.52 -2.88 -6.34
N LEU A 84 4.63 -3.27 -5.73
CA LEU A 84 4.99 -2.96 -4.34
C LEU A 84 6.50 -2.69 -4.21
N GLU A 85 6.88 -1.67 -3.44
CA GLU A 85 8.24 -1.50 -2.91
C GLU A 85 8.22 -1.59 -1.38
N THR A 86 9.33 -2.03 -0.79
CA THR A 86 9.42 -2.20 0.67
C THR A 86 10.70 -1.60 1.24
N ILE A 87 10.58 -0.92 2.37
CA ILE A 87 11.71 -0.46 3.19
C ILE A 87 11.52 -1.06 4.58
N HIS A 88 12.53 -1.79 5.05
CA HIS A 88 12.49 -2.45 6.36
C HIS A 88 13.45 -1.75 7.33
N GLU A 89 12.91 -1.34 8.47
CA GLU A 89 13.59 -0.75 9.61
C GLU A 89 13.41 -1.65 10.85
N THR A 90 13.95 -1.27 12.00
CA THR A 90 13.99 -2.14 13.20
C THR A 90 12.60 -2.58 13.69
N ASP A 91 11.63 -1.67 13.68
CA ASP A 91 10.27 -1.86 14.21
C ASP A 91 9.19 -1.41 13.21
N CYS A 92 9.58 -1.11 11.98
CA CYS A 92 8.71 -0.61 10.92
C CYS A 92 8.99 -1.29 9.58
N LEU A 93 7.93 -1.71 8.90
CA LEU A 93 7.93 -2.07 7.50
C LEU A 93 7.12 -1.03 6.73
N THR A 94 7.78 -0.24 5.89
CA THR A 94 7.10 0.64 4.95
C THR A 94 6.85 -0.12 3.65
N VAL A 95 5.61 -0.08 3.17
CA VAL A 95 5.18 -0.69 1.90
C VAL A 95 4.58 0.38 1.01
N TRP A 96 5.14 0.55 -0.17
CA TRP A 96 4.64 1.48 -1.19
C TRP A 96 3.81 0.72 -2.21
N ALA A 97 2.53 1.07 -2.33
CA ALA A 97 1.70 0.64 -3.46
C ALA A 97 1.96 1.57 -4.65
N THR A 98 2.71 1.10 -5.62
CA THR A 98 3.07 1.91 -6.81
C THR A 98 1.88 2.18 -7.71
N SER A 99 0.79 1.41 -7.57
CA SER A 99 -0.48 1.70 -8.22
C SER A 99 -1.22 2.89 -7.60
N CYS A 100 -0.75 3.37 -6.43
CA CYS A 100 -1.45 4.24 -5.49
C CYS A 100 -2.67 3.61 -4.80
N PHE A 101 -2.97 2.32 -5.04
CA PHE A 101 -4.15 1.66 -4.47
C PHE A 101 -3.77 0.32 -3.87
N ALA A 102 -3.92 0.22 -2.56
CA ALA A 102 -3.77 -1.02 -1.86
C ALA A 102 -4.75 -1.13 -0.71
N THR A 103 -5.04 -2.37 -0.33
CA THR A 103 -5.79 -2.69 0.88
C THR A 103 -4.94 -3.52 1.83
N VAL A 104 -5.21 -3.40 3.13
CA VAL A 104 -4.69 -4.31 4.14
C VAL A 104 -5.83 -5.18 4.66
N SER A 105 -5.63 -6.49 4.62
CA SER A 105 -6.62 -7.46 5.08
C SER A 105 -5.99 -8.51 6.00
N ASP A 106 -6.78 -9.07 6.90
CA ASP A 106 -6.38 -10.26 7.64
C ASP A 106 -6.34 -11.50 6.74
N ARG A 107 -6.00 -12.66 7.32
CA ARG A 107 -5.89 -13.92 6.57
C ARG A 107 -7.23 -14.44 6.04
N ASP A 108 -8.34 -13.97 6.60
CA ASP A 108 -9.68 -14.33 6.16
C ASP A 108 -10.18 -13.37 5.06
N GLY A 109 -9.36 -12.38 4.67
CA GLY A 109 -9.65 -11.41 3.63
C GLY A 109 -10.53 -10.25 4.10
N LYS A 110 -10.72 -10.09 5.41
CA LYS A 110 -11.45 -8.95 5.99
C LYS A 110 -10.51 -7.76 6.15
N GLU A 111 -11.03 -6.55 5.93
CA GLU A 111 -10.27 -5.32 6.18
C GLU A 111 -9.63 -5.32 7.57
N PHE A 112 -8.33 -5.11 7.60
CA PHE A 112 -7.57 -5.01 8.84
C PHE A 112 -7.60 -3.56 9.31
N PRO A 113 -8.03 -3.26 10.55
CA PRO A 113 -8.25 -1.88 10.95
C PRO A 113 -6.92 -1.11 11.07
N PRO A 114 -6.87 0.13 10.57
CA PRO A 114 -5.70 1.00 10.65
C PRO A 114 -5.52 1.58 12.07
N GLY A 115 -4.36 2.19 12.27
CA GLY A 115 -3.98 2.87 13.49
C GLY A 115 -3.45 1.95 14.59
N ARG A 116 -2.79 2.57 15.56
CA ARG A 116 -2.19 1.87 16.70
C ARG A 116 -3.26 1.28 17.61
N ARG A 117 -3.11 -0.02 17.89
CA ARG A 117 -3.96 -0.74 18.85
C ARG A 117 -3.34 -0.62 20.23
N THR A 118 -3.89 0.27 21.06
CA THR A 118 -3.58 0.25 22.50
C THR A 118 -4.20 -1.00 23.11
N THR A 119 -3.36 -1.82 23.74
CA THR A 119 -3.80 -2.92 24.62
C THR A 119 -4.60 -2.41 25.80
#